data_AF-A0A382JWQ4-F1
#
_entry.id   AF-A0A382JWQ4-F1
#
_cell.length_a   1.000
_cell.length_b   1.000
_cell.length_c   1.000
_cell.angle_alpha   90.00
_cell.angle_beta   90.00
_cell.angle_gamma   90.00
#
_symmetry.space_group_name_H-M   'P 1'
#
loop_
_entity.id
_entity.type
_entity.pdbx_description
1 polymer ?
#
loop_
_entity_poly.entity_id
_entity_poly.type
_entity_poly.pdbx_seq_one_letter_code
_entity_poly.pdbx_strand_id
1 'polypeptide(L)'
;MSWIQDNLIPFLEYSSIQSALIVIGAVIVAKIADIIFTRIFSRLVSKTQTSLDDKIVDLLHRPIFYSIIFIGLSIAVKRAGIPDYIDFAVVGIFKTITILIWFIILTRIFVISMKWASGRTSSKLFQHKTLPLFNNLGKILITLFGVYFICLSWNINLNGWLASAGVLGIVLGLAAKDTV
;
A
#
# COMPACT_ATOMS: atom_id res chain seq x y z
N MET A 1 -14.25 -36.97 23.82
CA MET A 1 -14.56 -35.62 23.27
C MET A 1 -14.66 -34.54 24.37
N SER A 2 -15.16 -34.86 25.58
CA SER A 2 -15.32 -33.90 26.70
C SER A 2 -14.02 -33.30 27.24
N TRP A 3 -12.93 -34.08 27.32
CA TRP A 3 -11.63 -33.60 27.82
C TRP A 3 -11.05 -32.42 27.02
N ILE A 4 -11.34 -32.36 25.71
CA ILE A 4 -10.92 -31.27 24.82
C ILE A 4 -11.75 -30.01 25.12
N GLN A 5 -13.06 -30.14 25.33
CA GLN A 5 -13.92 -29.00 25.65
C GLN A 5 -13.59 -28.42 27.03
N ASP A 6 -13.40 -29.27 28.03
CA ASP A 6 -13.21 -28.83 29.43
C ASP A 6 -11.85 -28.15 29.66
N ASN A 7 -10.82 -28.52 28.88
CA ASN A 7 -9.49 -27.92 29.01
C ASN A 7 -9.20 -26.83 27.98
N LEU A 8 -9.56 -26.97 26.70
CA LEU A 8 -9.18 -25.96 25.68
C LEU A 8 -10.05 -24.71 25.68
N ILE A 9 -11.34 -24.82 26.02
CA ILE A 9 -12.26 -23.68 25.98
C ILE A 9 -11.88 -22.60 27.01
N PRO A 10 -11.52 -22.92 28.27
CA PRO A 10 -11.06 -21.91 29.23
C PRO A 10 -9.73 -21.24 28.82
N PHE A 11 -8.80 -21.99 28.21
CA PHE A 11 -7.55 -21.39 27.72
C PHE A 11 -7.77 -20.47 26.50
N LEU A 12 -8.79 -20.73 25.69
CA LEU A 12 -9.15 -19.86 24.57
C LEU A 12 -9.87 -18.58 25.00
N GLU A 13 -10.34 -18.45 26.24
CA GLU A 13 -10.99 -17.22 26.73
C GLU A 13 -9.99 -16.10 27.06
N TYR A 14 -8.71 -16.42 27.28
CA TYR A 14 -7.70 -15.40 27.54
C TYR A 14 -7.43 -14.56 26.28
N SER A 15 -7.70 -13.26 26.39
CA SER A 15 -7.47 -12.27 25.33
C SER A 15 -6.05 -12.34 24.74
N SER A 16 -5.03 -12.62 25.56
CA SER A 16 -3.64 -12.78 25.10
C SER A 16 -3.43 -14.02 24.22
N ILE A 17 -4.10 -15.14 24.51
CA ILE A 17 -4.01 -16.38 23.71
C ILE A 17 -4.73 -16.19 22.37
N GLN A 18 -5.88 -15.52 22.37
CA GLN A 18 -6.59 -15.19 21.14
C GLN A 18 -5.77 -14.25 20.24
N SER A 19 -5.14 -13.23 20.82
CA SER A 19 -4.19 -12.35 20.10
C SER A 19 -3.05 -13.16 19.46
N ALA A 20 -2.41 -14.06 20.21
CA ALA A 20 -1.33 -14.90 19.69
C ALA A 20 -1.81 -15.80 18.53
N LEU A 21 -2.99 -16.39 18.63
CA LEU A 21 -3.59 -17.18 17.56
C LEU A 21 -3.89 -16.34 16.31
N ILE A 22 -4.34 -15.09 16.47
CA ILE A 22 -4.56 -14.16 15.36
C ILE A 22 -3.24 -13.84 14.65
N VAL A 23 -2.15 -13.60 15.39
CA VAL A 23 -0.83 -13.35 14.80
C VAL A 23 -0.36 -14.58 14.01
N ILE A 24 -0.48 -15.78 14.58
CA ILE A 24 -0.12 -17.02 13.89
C ILE A 24 -0.96 -17.19 12.61
N GLY A 25 -2.27 -16.99 12.70
CA GLY A 25 -3.18 -17.03 11.56
C GLY A 25 -2.80 -16.02 10.47
N ALA A 26 -2.47 -14.79 10.86
CA ALA A 26 -2.03 -13.75 9.94
C ALA A 26 -0.74 -14.12 9.20
N VAL A 27 0.24 -14.69 9.89
CA VAL A 27 1.49 -15.18 9.27
C VAL A 27 1.20 -16.31 8.29
N ILE A 28 0.30 -17.24 8.63
CA ILE A 28 -0.11 -18.32 7.73
C ILE A 28 -0.78 -17.74 6.48
N VAL A 29 -1.74 -16.83 6.64
CA VAL A 29 -2.44 -16.18 5.52
C VAL A 29 -1.46 -15.38 4.66
N ALA A 30 -0.55 -14.64 5.27
CA ALA A 30 0.49 -13.89 4.55
C ALA A 30 1.37 -14.83 3.72
N LYS A 31 1.79 -15.96 4.30
CA LYS A 31 2.60 -16.97 3.59
C LYS A 31 1.83 -17.64 2.46
N ILE A 32 0.54 -17.93 2.64
CA ILE A 32 -0.32 -18.44 1.57
C ILE A 32 -0.44 -17.42 0.44
N ALA A 33 -0.68 -16.15 0.77
CA ALA A 33 -0.74 -15.08 -0.22
C ALA A 33 0.58 -14.95 -0.98
N ASP A 34 1.73 -15.00 -0.29
CA ASP A 34 3.05 -14.97 -0.92
C ASP A 34 3.26 -16.14 -1.89
N ILE A 35 2.86 -17.36 -1.51
CA ILE A 35 2.90 -18.53 -2.39
C ILE A 35 1.98 -18.35 -3.61
N ILE A 36 0.79 -17.78 -3.43
CA ILE A 36 -0.14 -17.47 -4.53
C ILE A 36 0.48 -16.44 -5.47
N PHE A 37 1.05 -15.35 -4.95
CA PHE A 37 1.69 -14.32 -5.77
C PHE A 37 2.89 -14.87 -6.55
N THR A 38 3.78 -15.59 -5.88
CA THR A 38 4.98 -16.15 -6.51
C THR A 38 4.66 -17.26 -7.51
N ARG A 39 3.64 -18.09 -7.26
CA ARG A 39 3.37 -19.27 -8.10
C ARG A 39 2.30 -19.04 -9.16
N ILE A 40 1.25 -18.29 -8.86
CA ILE A 40 0.12 -18.08 -9.78
C ILE A 40 0.32 -16.80 -10.58
N PHE A 41 0.56 -15.66 -9.92
CA PHE A 41 0.72 -14.39 -10.63
C PHE A 41 1.98 -14.39 -11.52
N SER A 42 3.12 -14.88 -11.02
CA SER A 42 4.32 -14.99 -11.87
C SER A 42 4.09 -15.86 -13.12
N ARG A 43 3.33 -16.95 -13.02
CA ARG A 43 3.00 -17.82 -14.18
C ARG A 43 1.99 -17.21 -15.15
N LEU A 44 1.08 -16.37 -14.65
CA LEU A 44 0.12 -15.66 -15.49
C LEU A 44 0.80 -14.54 -16.27
N VAL A 45 1.71 -13.83 -15.62
CA VAL A 45 2.43 -12.72 -16.24
C VAL A 45 3.55 -13.19 -17.16
N SER A 46 4.21 -14.32 -16.87
CA SER A 46 5.17 -14.92 -17.80
C SER A 46 4.54 -15.40 -19.13
N LYS A 47 3.20 -15.42 -19.22
CA LYS A 47 2.47 -15.71 -20.47
C LYS A 47 2.13 -14.44 -21.26
N THR A 48 2.31 -13.24 -20.72
CA THR A 48 2.13 -11.99 -21.46
C THR A 48 3.39 -11.65 -22.26
N GLN A 49 3.25 -10.92 -23.37
CA GLN A 49 4.39 -10.53 -24.22
C GLN A 49 5.16 -9.32 -23.68
N THR A 50 4.80 -8.80 -22.52
CA THR A 50 5.20 -7.47 -22.02
C THR A 50 6.07 -7.57 -20.77
N SER A 51 7.37 -7.27 -20.91
CA SER A 51 8.36 -7.26 -19.81
C SER A 51 8.13 -6.21 -18.72
N LEU A 52 7.13 -5.33 -18.88
CA LEU A 52 6.70 -4.38 -17.86
C LEU A 52 5.90 -5.11 -16.77
N ASP A 53 4.99 -6.00 -17.15
CA ASP A 53 4.06 -6.63 -16.22
C ASP A 53 4.83 -7.52 -15.24
N ASP A 54 5.85 -8.25 -15.73
CA ASP A 54 6.72 -9.10 -14.90
C ASP A 54 7.38 -8.29 -13.78
N LYS A 55 7.88 -7.09 -14.13
CA LYS A 55 8.54 -6.19 -13.17
C LYS A 55 7.56 -5.61 -12.17
N ILE A 56 6.33 -5.28 -12.58
CA ILE A 56 5.30 -4.78 -11.66
C ILE A 56 4.91 -5.87 -10.68
N VAL A 57 4.69 -7.10 -11.13
CA VAL A 57 4.34 -8.22 -10.24
C VAL A 57 5.47 -8.52 -9.25
N ASP A 58 6.72 -8.49 -9.70
CA ASP A 58 7.88 -8.63 -8.80
C ASP A 58 7.97 -7.48 -7.78
N LEU A 59 7.50 -6.28 -8.11
CA LEU A 59 7.47 -5.18 -7.13
C LEU A 59 6.30 -5.30 -6.14
N LEU A 60 5.18 -5.94 -6.53
CA LEU A 60 3.96 -5.99 -5.72
C LEU A 60 3.93 -7.14 -4.69
N HIS A 61 4.72 -8.20 -4.84
CA HIS A 61 4.66 -9.34 -3.90
C HIS A 61 4.99 -8.92 -2.45
N ARG A 62 6.05 -8.12 -2.24
CA ARG A 62 6.49 -7.74 -0.88
C ARG A 62 5.50 -6.82 -0.17
N PRO A 63 4.99 -5.73 -0.77
CA PRO A 63 4.00 -4.86 -0.12
C PRO A 63 2.74 -5.58 0.30
N ILE A 64 2.27 -6.52 -0.52
CA ILE A 64 1.05 -7.27 -0.24
C ILE A 64 1.28 -8.20 0.95
N PHE A 65 2.41 -8.91 0.97
CA PHE A 65 2.81 -9.73 2.11
C PHE A 65 2.85 -8.93 3.41
N TYR A 66 3.57 -7.81 3.43
CA TYR A 66 3.66 -6.96 4.62
C TYR A 66 2.31 -6.36 5.02
N SER A 67 1.46 -5.99 4.06
CA SER A 67 0.13 -5.45 4.34
C SER A 67 -0.74 -6.48 5.09
N ILE A 68 -0.71 -7.75 4.68
CA ILE A 68 -1.46 -8.82 5.36
C ILE A 68 -0.95 -9.01 6.79
N ILE A 69 0.37 -9.02 6.99
CA ILE A 69 0.96 -9.10 8.33
C ILE A 69 0.50 -7.93 9.20
N PHE A 70 0.63 -6.69 8.72
CA PHE A 70 0.26 -5.50 9.51
C PHE A 70 -1.23 -5.43 9.81
N ILE A 71 -2.10 -5.88 8.89
CA ILE A 71 -3.53 -6.00 9.16
C ILE A 71 -3.78 -7.02 10.28
N GLY A 72 -3.17 -8.21 10.18
CA GLY A 72 -3.29 -9.24 11.21
C GLY A 72 -2.77 -8.80 12.57
N LEU A 73 -1.62 -8.14 12.62
CA LEU A 73 -1.07 -7.54 13.84
C LEU A 73 -2.02 -6.48 14.41
N SER A 74 -2.61 -5.63 13.57
CA SER A 74 -3.58 -4.62 14.01
C SER A 74 -4.82 -5.26 14.66
N ILE A 75 -5.31 -6.37 14.11
CA ILE A 75 -6.44 -7.12 14.68
C ILE A 75 -6.04 -7.77 16.02
N ALA A 76 -4.83 -8.35 16.09
CA ALA A 76 -4.31 -8.96 17.31
C ALA A 76 -4.17 -7.95 18.45
N VAL A 77 -3.63 -6.76 18.15
CA VAL A 77 -3.48 -5.65 19.10
C VAL A 77 -4.85 -5.23 19.66
N LYS A 78 -5.84 -5.02 18.79
CA LYS A 78 -7.21 -4.71 19.21
C LYS A 78 -7.83 -5.79 20.08
N ARG A 79 -7.52 -7.07 19.79
CA ARG A 79 -8.05 -8.18 20.57
C ARG A 79 -7.37 -8.36 21.91
N ALA A 80 -6.10 -7.94 22.03
CA ALA A 80 -5.30 -8.02 23.25
C ALA A 80 -5.80 -7.12 24.39
N GLY A 81 -6.78 -6.23 24.14
CA GLY A 81 -7.40 -5.40 25.17
C GLY A 81 -6.44 -4.40 25.81
N ILE A 82 -5.43 -3.95 25.06
CA ILE A 82 -4.48 -2.94 25.54
C ILE A 82 -5.15 -1.55 25.63
N PRO A 83 -4.60 -0.62 26.42
CA PRO A 83 -5.16 0.73 26.53
C PRO A 83 -5.28 1.45 25.17
N ASP A 84 -6.35 2.22 25.00
CA ASP A 84 -6.71 2.87 23.72
C ASP A 84 -5.59 3.74 23.14
N TYR A 85 -4.82 4.43 24.00
CA TYR A 85 -3.70 5.27 23.54
C TYR A 85 -2.55 4.42 22.95
N ILE A 86 -2.32 3.22 23.45
CA ILE A 86 -1.32 2.27 22.92
C ILE A 86 -1.86 1.62 21.65
N ASP A 87 -3.13 1.21 21.63
CA ASP A 87 -3.78 0.67 20.40
C ASP A 87 -3.67 1.68 19.27
N PHE A 88 -4.07 2.94 19.52
CA PHE A 88 -4.01 4.01 18.53
C PHE A 88 -2.59 4.22 18.01
N ALA A 89 -1.59 4.30 18.90
CA ALA A 89 -0.20 4.51 18.50
C ALA A 89 0.38 3.32 17.70
N VAL A 90 0.20 2.09 18.19
CA VAL A 90 0.75 0.88 17.56
C VAL A 90 0.09 0.61 16.20
N VAL A 91 -1.23 0.69 16.13
CA VAL A 91 -1.97 0.51 14.86
C VAL A 91 -1.65 1.66 13.90
N GLY A 92 -1.51 2.90 14.39
CA GLY A 92 -1.07 4.05 13.59
C GLY A 92 0.31 3.85 12.97
N ILE A 93 1.27 3.30 13.73
CA ILE A 93 2.61 2.94 13.25
C ILE A 93 2.53 1.86 12.17
N PHE A 94 1.77 0.78 12.39
CA PHE A 94 1.60 -0.29 11.39
C PHE A 94 1.02 0.24 10.06
N LYS A 95 -0.02 1.09 10.14
CA LYS A 95 -0.58 1.76 8.96
C LYS A 95 0.45 2.65 8.28
N THR A 96 1.19 3.45 9.03
CA THR A 96 2.22 4.36 8.49
C THR A 96 3.31 3.60 7.75
N ILE A 97 3.85 2.53 8.35
CA ILE A 97 4.86 1.68 7.70
C ILE A 97 4.29 1.08 6.42
N THR A 98 3.05 0.58 6.46
CA THR A 98 2.36 0.04 5.27
C THR A 98 2.27 1.10 4.16
N ILE A 99 1.86 2.32 4.49
CA ILE A 99 1.74 3.43 3.53
C ILE A 99 3.11 3.78 2.94
N LEU A 100 4.19 3.81 3.74
CA LEU A 100 5.54 4.08 3.26
C LEU A 100 6.04 3.00 2.29
N ILE A 101 5.77 1.72 2.57
CA ILE A 101 6.10 0.62 1.67
C ILE A 101 5.38 0.80 0.32
N TRP A 102 4.08 1.08 0.35
CA TRP A 102 3.29 1.33 -0.86
C TRP A 102 3.76 2.57 -1.61
N PHE A 103 4.11 3.65 -0.91
CA PHE A 103 4.64 4.88 -1.51
C PHE A 103 5.91 4.63 -2.32
N ILE A 104 6.86 3.88 -1.76
CA ILE A 104 8.11 3.52 -2.45
C ILE A 104 7.81 2.69 -3.70
N ILE A 105 6.91 1.72 -3.60
CA ILE A 105 6.60 0.80 -4.69
C ILE A 105 5.80 1.47 -5.80
N LEU A 106 4.79 2.28 -5.47
CA LEU A 106 4.05 3.09 -6.44
C LEU A 106 4.99 4.03 -7.21
N THR A 107 5.94 4.66 -6.52
CA THR A 107 6.93 5.51 -7.17
C THR A 107 7.80 4.71 -8.15
N ARG A 108 8.25 3.50 -7.76
CA ARG A 108 9.04 2.62 -8.64
C ARG A 108 8.24 2.14 -9.85
N ILE A 109 7.01 1.69 -9.64
CA ILE A 109 6.10 1.26 -10.70
C ILE A 109 5.86 2.42 -11.68
N PHE A 110 5.56 3.61 -11.18
CA PHE A 110 5.35 4.80 -12.00
C PHE A 110 6.57 5.11 -12.89
N VAL A 111 7.79 5.10 -12.32
CA VAL A 111 9.02 5.34 -13.10
C VAL A 111 9.26 4.26 -14.16
N ILE A 112 9.00 2.99 -13.85
CA ILE A 112 9.17 1.88 -14.81
C ILE A 112 8.15 2.00 -15.95
N SER A 113 6.88 2.24 -15.62
CA SER A 113 5.82 2.43 -16.61
C SER A 113 6.10 3.61 -17.51
N MET A 114 6.57 4.73 -16.96
CA MET A 114 6.92 5.92 -17.73
C MET A 114 8.09 5.66 -18.69
N LYS A 115 9.15 4.95 -18.23
CA LYS A 115 10.27 4.55 -19.09
C LYS A 115 9.83 3.65 -20.23
N TRP A 116 9.00 2.65 -19.93
CA TRP A 116 8.48 1.72 -20.92
C TRP A 116 7.61 2.43 -21.97
N ALA A 117 6.71 3.33 -21.54
CA ALA A 117 5.88 4.13 -22.44
C ALA A 117 6.74 5.00 -23.36
N SER A 118 7.77 5.67 -22.81
CA SER A 118 8.66 6.54 -23.59
C SER A 118 9.47 5.80 -24.66
N GLY A 119 9.83 4.53 -24.41
CA GLY A 119 10.57 3.69 -25.34
C GLY A 119 9.73 3.19 -26.53
N ARG A 120 8.39 3.24 -26.43
CA ARG A 120 7.46 2.88 -27.51
C ARG A 120 7.06 4.08 -28.37
N THR A 121 7.32 5.30 -27.92
CA THR A 121 7.03 6.52 -28.68
C THR A 121 8.20 6.87 -29.60
N SER A 122 7.95 6.95 -30.91
CA SER A 122 8.95 7.25 -31.94
C SER A 122 9.34 8.74 -32.03
N SER A 123 8.73 9.62 -31.23
CA SER A 123 9.00 11.07 -31.29
C SER A 123 10.10 11.49 -30.32
N LYS A 124 11.20 12.02 -30.86
CA LYS A 124 12.33 12.58 -30.07
C LYS A 124 11.91 13.71 -29.14
N LEU A 125 10.85 14.46 -29.48
CA LEU A 125 10.30 15.56 -28.67
C LEU A 125 9.70 15.06 -27.34
N PHE A 126 9.02 13.91 -27.36
CA PHE A 126 8.44 13.33 -26.14
C PHE A 126 9.52 12.79 -25.18
N GLN A 127 10.62 12.30 -25.74
CA GLN A 127 11.72 11.74 -24.96
C GLN A 127 12.58 12.80 -24.26
N HIS A 128 12.84 13.95 -24.91
CA HIS A 128 13.80 14.94 -24.36
C HIS A 128 13.18 16.02 -23.47
N LYS A 129 11.92 16.42 -23.69
CA LYS A 129 11.33 17.55 -22.92
C LYS A 129 10.08 17.22 -22.11
N THR A 130 9.22 16.31 -22.56
CA THR A 130 7.97 16.00 -21.82
C THR A 130 8.16 14.90 -20.78
N LEU A 131 9.00 13.90 -21.05
CA LEU A 131 9.29 12.80 -20.13
C LEU A 131 9.76 13.27 -18.73
N PRO A 132 10.70 14.23 -18.59
CA PRO A 132 11.13 14.71 -17.27
C PRO A 132 10.00 15.45 -16.52
N LEU A 133 9.18 16.23 -17.22
CA LEU A 133 8.06 16.97 -16.63
C LEU A 133 7.00 16.02 -16.07
N PHE A 134 6.57 15.04 -16.86
CA PHE A 134 5.61 14.02 -16.39
C PHE A 134 6.16 13.20 -15.23
N ASN A 135 7.45 12.84 -15.26
CA ASN A 135 8.07 12.09 -14.18
C ASN A 135 8.11 12.89 -12.86
N ASN A 136 8.45 14.18 -12.93
CA ASN A 136 8.48 15.06 -11.76
C ASN A 136 7.06 15.33 -11.25
N LEU A 137 6.11 15.62 -12.14
CA LEU A 137 4.71 15.85 -11.79
C LEU A 137 4.10 14.62 -11.10
N GLY A 138 4.29 13.43 -11.67
CA GLY A 138 3.79 12.20 -11.06
C GLY A 138 4.41 11.91 -9.70
N LYS A 139 5.71 12.15 -9.51
CA LYS A 139 6.34 12.02 -8.18
C LYS A 139 5.77 13.00 -7.15
N ILE A 140 5.49 14.25 -7.55
CA ILE A 140 4.85 15.26 -6.69
C ILE A 140 3.46 14.76 -6.27
N LEU A 141 2.65 14.30 -7.23
CA LEU A 141 1.32 13.77 -6.95
C LEU A 141 1.37 12.56 -6.01
N ILE A 142 2.22 11.58 -6.29
CA ILE A 142 2.38 10.39 -5.42
C ILE A 142 2.84 10.80 -4.01
N THR A 143 3.69 11.82 -3.89
CA THR A 143 4.14 12.36 -2.59
C THR A 143 3.00 13.04 -1.84
N LEU A 144 2.20 13.87 -2.51
CA LEU A 144 1.01 14.48 -1.92
C LEU A 144 0.02 13.42 -1.42
N PHE A 145 -0.24 12.39 -2.21
CA PHE A 145 -1.07 11.26 -1.78
C PHE A 145 -0.44 10.49 -0.60
N GLY A 146 0.87 10.26 -0.61
CA GLY A 146 1.57 9.62 0.51
C GLY A 146 1.40 10.37 1.83
N VAL A 147 1.61 11.69 1.82
CA VAL A 147 1.39 12.55 3.00
C VAL A 147 -0.08 12.52 3.42
N TYR A 148 -1.01 12.62 2.46
CA TYR A 148 -2.44 12.54 2.74
C TYR A 148 -2.82 11.24 3.45
N PHE A 149 -2.37 10.09 2.94
CA PHE A 149 -2.67 8.79 3.55
C PHE A 149 -2.03 8.63 4.93
N ILE A 150 -0.81 9.15 5.15
CA ILE A 150 -0.20 9.17 6.49
C ILE A 150 -1.10 9.94 7.45
N CYS A 151 -1.46 11.17 7.13
CA CYS A 151 -2.34 11.96 7.99
C CYS A 151 -3.70 11.28 8.24
N LEU A 152 -4.29 10.68 7.21
CA LEU A 152 -5.54 9.92 7.33
C LEU A 152 -5.38 8.71 8.26
N SER A 153 -4.22 8.05 8.26
CA SER A 153 -3.97 6.88 9.12
C SER A 153 -3.98 7.20 10.61
N TRP A 154 -3.70 8.46 10.96
CA TRP A 154 -3.73 9.02 12.31
C TRP A 154 -5.05 9.77 12.62
N ASN A 155 -6.10 9.56 11.82
CA ASN A 155 -7.41 10.22 11.96
C ASN A 155 -7.34 11.76 11.95
N ILE A 156 -6.34 12.33 11.26
CA ILE A 156 -6.26 13.79 11.07
C ILE A 156 -7.29 14.20 10.03
N ASN A 157 -8.10 15.22 10.33
CA ASN A 157 -9.08 15.75 9.39
C ASN A 157 -8.38 16.57 8.28
N LEU A 158 -8.51 16.11 7.05
CA LEU A 158 -7.87 16.71 5.87
C LEU A 158 -8.85 17.42 4.93
N ASN A 159 -10.10 17.64 5.35
CA ASN A 159 -11.11 18.27 4.49
C ASN A 159 -10.67 19.67 4.02
N GLY A 160 -10.06 20.46 4.93
CA GLY A 160 -9.52 21.78 4.58
C GLY A 160 -8.35 21.70 3.59
N TRP A 161 -7.48 20.69 3.73
CA TRP A 161 -6.40 20.43 2.79
C TRP A 161 -6.94 20.07 1.40
N LEU A 162 -7.89 19.13 1.33
CA LEU A 162 -8.49 18.70 0.06
C LEU A 162 -9.23 19.85 -0.64
N ALA A 163 -9.95 20.68 0.11
CA ALA A 163 -10.59 21.88 -0.41
C ALA A 163 -9.57 22.86 -1.01
N SER A 164 -8.46 23.12 -0.29
CA SER A 164 -7.41 24.03 -0.76
C SER A 164 -6.69 23.51 -2.01
N ALA A 165 -6.37 22.20 -2.06
CA ALA A 165 -5.81 21.56 -3.24
C ALA A 165 -6.77 21.62 -4.45
N GLY A 166 -8.08 21.49 -4.20
CA GLY A 166 -9.11 21.65 -5.22
C GLY A 166 -9.11 23.06 -5.83
N VAL A 167 -9.11 24.11 -5.00
CA VAL A 167 -9.05 25.50 -5.45
C VAL A 167 -7.75 25.78 -6.22
N LEU A 168 -6.60 25.34 -5.70
CA LEU A 168 -5.32 25.46 -6.40
C LEU A 168 -5.34 24.74 -7.76
N GLY A 169 -5.93 23.55 -7.84
CA GLY A 169 -6.09 22.80 -9.08
C GLY A 169 -6.93 23.54 -10.11
N ILE A 170 -8.02 24.20 -9.69
CA ILE A 170 -8.85 25.04 -10.57
C ILE A 170 -8.05 26.22 -11.09
N VAL A 171 -7.36 26.96 -10.22
CA VAL A 171 -6.55 28.13 -10.61
C VAL A 171 -5.45 27.74 -11.60
N LEU A 172 -4.72 26.65 -11.33
CA LEU A 172 -3.70 26.14 -12.23
C LEU A 172 -4.30 25.65 -13.56
N GLY A 173 -5.47 25.01 -13.53
CA GLY A 173 -6.17 24.56 -14.75
C GLY A 173 -6.63 25.73 -15.63
N LEU A 174 -7.14 26.79 -15.02
CA LEU A 174 -7.49 28.03 -15.73
C LEU A 174 -6.24 28.69 -16.33
N ALA A 175 -5.16 28.81 -15.55
CA ALA A 175 -3.90 29.36 -16.06
C ALA A 175 -3.30 28.53 -17.21
N ALA A 176 -3.43 27.20 -17.15
CA ALA A 176 -2.98 26.32 -18.23
C ALA A 176 -3.82 26.50 -19.50
N LYS A 177 -5.14 26.68 -19.37
CA LYS A 177 -6.02 27.00 -20.51
C LYS A 177 -5.61 28.30 -21.21
N ASP A 178 -5.12 29.28 -20.46
CA ASP A 178 -4.69 30.56 -21.03
C ASP A 178 -3.29 30.49 -21.67
N THR A 179 -2.53 29.41 -21.44
CA THR A 179 -1.13 29.23 -21.92
C THR A 179 -1.00 28.24 -23.08
N VAL A 180 -1.87 27.23 -23.16
CA VAL A 180 -1.84 26.13 -24.14
C VAL A 180 -3.00 26.25 -25.11
#